data_AF-A0A3G6J8V6-F1
#
_entry.id   AF-A0A3G6J8V6-F1
#
_cell.length_a   1.000
_cell.length_b   1.000
_cell.length_c   1.000
_cell.angle_alpha   90.00
_cell.angle_beta   90.00
_cell.angle_gamma   90.00
#
_symmetry.space_group_name_H-M   'P 1'
#
loop_
_entity.id
_entity.type
_entity.pdbx_description
1 polymer ?
#
loop_
_entity_poly.entity_id
_entity_poly.type
_entity_poly.pdbx_seq_one_letter_code
_entity_poly.pdbx_strand_id
1 'polypeptide(L)'
;MPRLNAAQLQGARNRLTLSPELLRRTATLLGYDNIDAEDSLSHKFDVNDAVELLLMIQLTEMETNPPSFRRQEKDLATMILGRVTTGNIHTRQEIHELLPPETVVLLRMGHPRLWGYAVAQRLPDNAHIALPASFYRDQTGPYTTPEEAWMGVHITEADNLEQLNTHSPSVPVNEDRYQRLRLGMSLADDFRQVWSSARGHWAVSPDTAYIVPSRYGWCPYIYRVTEWREDSFGDGQRSRYTATRGYYIDPNKSFGIGLGEPDPNNCWLPTITSTSVELTDRDVQVAAAVHDKVIALGPTQKNPVIRLRQKGRRLF
;
A
#
# COMPACT_ATOMS: atom_id res chain seq x y z
N MET A 1 -4.91 -32.06 11.63
CA MET A 1 -6.03 -31.48 10.85
C MET A 1 -5.43 -30.55 9.79
N PRO A 2 -5.83 -30.65 8.52
CA PRO A 2 -5.39 -29.68 7.51
C PRO A 2 -5.94 -28.29 7.86
N ARG A 3 -5.06 -27.29 7.93
CA ARG A 3 -5.45 -25.89 8.16
C ARG A 3 -6.01 -25.33 6.86
N LEU A 4 -7.10 -24.55 6.94
CA LEU A 4 -7.60 -23.79 5.79
C LEU A 4 -6.52 -22.83 5.32
N ASN A 5 -6.25 -22.83 4.01
CA ASN A 5 -5.28 -21.90 3.43
C ASN A 5 -5.92 -20.54 3.12
N ALA A 6 -5.10 -19.53 2.85
CA ALA A 6 -5.57 -18.17 2.70
C ALA A 6 -6.46 -17.95 1.45
N ALA A 7 -6.28 -18.71 0.35
CA ALA A 7 -7.25 -18.68 -0.76
C ALA A 7 -8.61 -19.28 -0.38
N GLN A 8 -8.62 -20.38 0.38
CA GLN A 8 -9.86 -21.00 0.86
C GLN A 8 -10.59 -20.05 1.83
N LEU A 9 -9.85 -19.35 2.69
CA LEU A 9 -10.40 -18.29 3.55
C LEU A 9 -10.91 -17.10 2.73
N GLN A 10 -10.18 -16.67 1.70
CA GLN A 10 -10.58 -15.58 0.79
C GLN A 10 -11.84 -15.96 -0.01
N GLY A 11 -11.95 -17.19 -0.51
CA GLY A 11 -13.15 -17.70 -1.19
C GLY A 11 -14.38 -17.78 -0.28
N ALA A 12 -14.17 -17.99 1.03
CA ALA A 12 -15.21 -17.93 2.04
C ALA A 12 -15.66 -16.49 2.40
N ARG A 13 -14.91 -15.43 2.01
CA ARG A 13 -15.23 -14.02 2.33
C ARG A 13 -16.52 -13.50 1.71
N ASN A 14 -17.12 -14.17 0.73
CA ASN A 14 -18.30 -13.68 0.01
C ASN A 14 -19.57 -13.48 0.90
N ARG A 15 -19.48 -13.66 2.22
CA ARG A 15 -20.62 -13.59 3.16
C ARG A 15 -20.38 -12.82 4.46
N LEU A 16 -19.34 -11.99 4.57
CA LEU A 16 -19.21 -11.11 5.75
C LEU A 16 -20.14 -9.91 5.63
N THR A 17 -21.35 -10.03 6.17
CA THR A 17 -22.28 -8.92 6.37
C THR A 17 -22.13 -8.39 7.79
N LEU A 18 -21.70 -7.13 7.92
CA LEU A 18 -21.72 -6.44 9.21
C LEU A 18 -23.15 -6.04 9.53
N SER A 19 -23.59 -6.24 10.78
CA SER A 19 -24.92 -5.82 11.19
C SER A 19 -25.04 -4.29 11.09
N PRO A 20 -26.21 -3.74 10.69
CA PRO A 20 -26.42 -2.30 10.66
C PRO A 20 -26.12 -1.62 11.99
N GLU A 21 -26.36 -2.30 13.11
CA GLU A 21 -26.07 -1.78 14.44
C GLU A 21 -24.57 -1.63 14.70
N LEU A 22 -23.75 -2.61 14.29
CA LEU A 22 -22.31 -2.49 14.41
C LEU A 22 -21.78 -1.34 13.55
N LEU A 23 -22.28 -1.19 12.31
CA LEU A 23 -21.92 -0.08 11.44
C LEU A 23 -22.28 1.28 12.05
N ARG A 24 -23.48 1.41 12.64
CA ARG A 24 -23.89 2.64 13.34
C ARG A 24 -22.99 2.95 14.52
N ARG A 25 -22.72 1.98 15.39
CA ARG A 25 -21.84 2.18 16.56
C ARG A 25 -20.44 2.62 16.14
N THR A 26 -19.87 2.00 15.10
CA THR A 26 -18.59 2.44 14.55
C THR A 26 -18.69 3.84 13.96
N ALA A 27 -19.73 4.15 13.19
CA ALA A 27 -19.93 5.50 12.64
C ALA A 27 -20.06 6.57 13.74
N THR A 28 -20.76 6.29 14.84
CA THR A 28 -20.85 7.17 16.01
C THR A 28 -19.47 7.41 16.64
N LEU A 29 -18.62 6.38 16.76
CA LEU A 29 -17.23 6.55 17.22
C LEU A 29 -16.41 7.49 16.32
N LEU A 30 -16.81 7.62 15.04
CA LEU A 30 -16.18 8.49 14.06
C LEU A 30 -16.89 9.86 13.93
N GLY A 31 -17.87 10.15 14.79
CA GLY A 31 -18.60 11.42 14.81
C GLY A 31 -19.54 11.62 13.62
N TYR A 32 -20.18 10.55 13.13
CA TYR A 32 -21.20 10.62 12.07
C TYR A 32 -22.61 10.97 12.58
N ASP A 33 -22.82 10.90 13.88
CA ASP A 33 -24.08 11.18 14.57
C ASP A 33 -24.61 12.61 14.39
N ASN A 34 -23.73 13.55 14.08
CA ASN A 34 -24.05 14.97 13.92
C ASN A 34 -24.02 15.45 12.46
N ILE A 35 -24.07 14.53 11.49
CA ILE A 35 -23.97 14.85 10.06
C ILE A 35 -25.33 14.64 9.41
N ASP A 36 -25.80 15.63 8.66
CA ASP A 36 -27.04 15.50 7.90
C ASP A 36 -26.84 14.62 6.66
N ALA A 37 -27.90 13.93 6.23
CA ALA A 37 -27.82 12.96 5.13
C ALA A 37 -27.36 13.56 3.78
N GLU A 38 -27.46 14.87 3.63
CA GLU A 38 -27.09 15.61 2.42
C GLU A 38 -25.64 16.12 2.46
N ASP A 39 -24.97 16.09 3.61
CA ASP A 39 -23.62 16.61 3.78
C ASP A 39 -22.56 15.73 3.12
N SER A 40 -21.51 16.36 2.61
CA SER A 40 -20.37 15.64 2.03
C SER A 40 -19.57 14.92 3.12
N LEU A 41 -19.39 13.61 2.96
CA LEU A 41 -18.55 12.78 3.84
C LEU A 41 -17.05 12.78 3.45
N SER A 42 -16.62 13.65 2.53
CA SER A 42 -15.23 13.69 2.05
C SER A 42 -14.21 14.04 3.15
N HIS A 43 -14.66 14.65 4.24
CA HIS A 43 -13.86 15.05 5.39
C HIS A 43 -13.90 14.03 6.54
N LYS A 44 -14.61 12.91 6.36
CA LYS A 44 -14.78 11.88 7.40
C LYS A 44 -13.88 10.68 7.14
N PHE A 45 -13.59 9.97 8.23
CA PHE A 45 -12.85 8.73 8.20
C PHE A 45 -13.75 7.57 7.75
N ASP A 46 -13.22 6.66 6.93
CA ASP A 46 -14.01 5.55 6.39
C ASP A 46 -14.38 4.54 7.49
N VAL A 47 -15.68 4.24 7.62
CA VAL A 47 -16.19 3.27 8.62
C VAL A 47 -15.56 1.89 8.43
N ASN A 48 -15.31 1.46 7.18
CA ASN A 48 -14.72 0.16 6.91
C ASN A 48 -13.25 0.11 7.36
N ASP A 49 -12.51 1.20 7.16
CA ASP A 49 -11.12 1.32 7.61
C ASP A 49 -11.07 1.23 9.15
N ALA A 50 -12.03 1.85 9.85
CA ALA A 50 -12.13 1.74 11.31
C ALA A 50 -12.49 0.33 11.79
N VAL A 51 -13.37 -0.38 11.08
CA VAL A 51 -13.68 -1.78 11.39
C VAL A 51 -12.46 -2.67 11.19
N GLU A 52 -11.69 -2.49 10.11
CA GLU A 52 -10.47 -3.26 9.86
C GLU A 52 -9.44 -3.01 10.98
N LEU A 53 -9.25 -1.75 11.40
CA LEU A 53 -8.41 -1.37 12.54
C LEU A 53 -8.83 -2.06 13.84
N LEU A 54 -10.12 -1.99 14.19
CA LEU A 54 -10.68 -2.65 15.39
C LEU A 54 -10.43 -4.16 15.38
N LEU A 55 -10.66 -4.83 14.24
CA LEU A 55 -10.46 -6.26 14.09
C LEU A 55 -8.98 -6.64 14.23
N MET A 56 -8.06 -5.90 13.60
CA MET A 56 -6.62 -6.17 13.73
C MET A 56 -6.16 -6.08 15.19
N ILE A 57 -6.63 -5.06 15.92
CA ILE A 57 -6.32 -4.88 17.35
C ILE A 57 -6.81 -6.08 18.16
N GLN A 58 -8.10 -6.42 18.02
CA GLN A 58 -8.74 -7.47 18.81
C GLN A 58 -8.22 -8.87 18.48
N LEU A 59 -7.97 -9.18 17.21
CA LEU A 59 -7.41 -10.48 16.81
C LEU A 59 -6.05 -10.71 17.47
N THR A 60 -5.19 -9.69 17.46
CA THR A 60 -3.85 -9.78 18.06
C THR A 60 -3.91 -9.98 19.59
N GLU A 61 -4.94 -9.47 20.27
CA GLU A 61 -5.17 -9.69 21.70
C GLU A 61 -5.58 -11.12 22.04
N MET A 62 -6.23 -11.80 21.10
CA MET A 62 -6.69 -13.18 21.28
C MET A 62 -5.62 -14.22 20.91
N GLU A 63 -4.60 -13.82 20.15
CA GLU A 63 -3.50 -14.71 19.75
C GLU A 63 -2.62 -15.09 20.95
N THR A 64 -2.29 -16.38 21.06
CA THR A 64 -1.28 -16.85 22.01
C THR A 64 0.11 -16.63 21.40
N ASN A 65 0.90 -15.71 21.98
CA ASN A 65 2.24 -15.33 21.52
C ASN A 65 2.29 -14.82 20.06
N PRO A 66 1.62 -13.69 19.75
CA PRO A 66 1.68 -13.09 18.41
C PRO A 66 3.13 -12.74 18.01
N PRO A 67 3.53 -12.97 16.74
CA PRO A 67 4.83 -12.52 16.22
C PRO A 67 5.07 -11.02 16.40
N SER A 68 6.33 -10.59 16.42
CA SER A 68 6.71 -9.16 16.56
C SER A 68 6.02 -8.25 15.55
N PHE A 69 5.96 -8.68 14.29
CA PHE A 69 5.30 -7.95 13.20
C PHE A 69 3.83 -7.65 13.50
N ARG A 70 3.05 -8.65 13.92
CA ARG A 70 1.63 -8.47 14.28
C ARG A 70 1.43 -7.59 15.50
N ARG A 71 2.34 -7.68 16.48
CA ARG A 71 2.34 -6.76 17.64
C ARG A 71 2.56 -5.32 17.20
N GLN A 72 3.50 -5.09 16.29
CA GLN A 72 3.72 -3.76 15.72
C GLN A 72 2.52 -3.25 14.92
N GLU A 73 1.87 -4.10 14.12
CA GLU A 73 0.61 -3.74 13.44
C GLU A 73 -0.49 -3.37 14.42
N LYS A 74 -0.65 -4.13 15.52
CA LYS A 74 -1.60 -3.79 16.59
C LYS A 74 -1.29 -2.42 17.20
N ASP A 75 -0.04 -2.15 17.56
CA ASP A 75 0.35 -0.90 18.21
C ASP A 75 0.07 0.30 17.30
N LEU A 76 0.39 0.17 16.02
CA LEU A 76 0.12 1.20 15.01
C LEU A 76 -1.38 1.34 14.72
N ALA A 77 -2.13 0.23 14.62
CA ALA A 77 -3.57 0.27 14.45
C ALA A 77 -4.26 0.98 15.63
N THR A 78 -3.81 0.70 16.85
CA THR A 78 -4.28 1.35 18.09
C THR A 78 -3.99 2.84 18.07
N MET A 79 -2.77 3.22 17.67
CA MET A 79 -2.37 4.62 17.53
C MET A 79 -3.23 5.36 16.49
N ILE A 80 -3.42 4.78 15.30
CA ILE A 80 -4.21 5.39 14.22
C ILE A 80 -5.66 5.55 14.67
N LEU A 81 -6.27 4.50 15.22
CA LEU A 81 -7.65 4.55 15.69
C LEU A 81 -7.83 5.55 16.85
N GLY A 82 -6.85 5.64 17.74
CA GLY A 82 -6.81 6.65 18.79
C GLY A 82 -6.82 8.08 18.23
N ARG A 83 -6.00 8.37 17.22
CA ARG A 83 -5.99 9.67 16.52
C ARG A 83 -7.33 9.97 15.84
N VAL A 84 -7.91 8.98 15.19
CA VAL A 84 -9.23 9.11 14.53
C VAL A 84 -10.34 9.42 15.53
N THR A 85 -10.44 8.65 16.61
CA THR A 85 -11.50 8.79 17.62
C THR A 85 -11.38 10.06 18.46
N THR A 86 -10.16 10.61 18.59
CA THR A 86 -9.92 11.89 19.27
C THR A 86 -10.02 13.11 18.35
N GLY A 87 -10.31 12.90 17.06
CA GLY A 87 -10.37 13.98 16.08
C GLY A 87 -9.01 14.55 15.66
N ASN A 88 -7.90 13.93 16.05
CA ASN A 88 -6.55 14.28 15.61
C ASN A 88 -6.28 13.74 14.20
N ILE A 89 -7.07 14.20 13.24
CA ILE A 89 -7.02 13.86 11.83
C ILE A 89 -7.06 15.14 11.00
N HIS A 90 -6.57 15.06 9.77
CA HIS A 90 -6.55 16.19 8.85
C HIS A 90 -7.45 15.97 7.65
N THR A 91 -8.04 17.03 7.13
CA THR A 91 -8.71 16.98 5.83
C THR A 91 -7.70 17.13 4.69
N ARG A 92 -8.07 16.66 3.50
CA ARG A 92 -7.24 16.88 2.30
C ARG A 92 -7.00 18.37 2.01
N GLN A 93 -7.94 19.23 2.35
CA GLN A 93 -7.81 20.68 2.18
C GLN A 93 -6.79 21.27 3.14
N GLU A 94 -6.84 20.93 4.43
CA GLU A 94 -5.85 21.39 5.42
C GLU A 94 -4.44 20.99 5.01
N ILE A 95 -4.25 19.75 4.56
CA ILE A 95 -2.96 19.28 4.04
C ILE A 95 -2.53 20.07 2.79
N HIS A 96 -3.46 20.36 1.88
CA HIS A 96 -3.19 21.16 0.68
C HIS A 96 -2.65 22.56 1.00
N GLU A 97 -3.16 23.18 2.07
CA GLU A 97 -2.77 24.52 2.51
C GLU A 97 -1.39 24.54 3.18
N LEU A 98 -1.03 23.46 3.89
CA LEU A 98 0.27 23.29 4.53
C LEU A 98 1.39 22.94 3.53
N LEU A 99 1.04 22.35 2.38
CA LEU A 99 2.03 21.87 1.41
C LEU A 99 2.67 23.01 0.60
N PRO A 100 4.00 22.96 0.36
CA PRO A 100 4.67 23.89 -0.55
C PRO A 100 4.13 23.74 -1.99
N PRO A 101 4.44 24.67 -2.91
CA PRO A 101 3.96 24.65 -4.30
C PRO A 101 4.65 23.57 -5.18
N GLU A 102 4.63 22.32 -4.72
CA GLU A 102 5.13 21.13 -5.40
C GLU A 102 3.97 20.17 -5.72
N THR A 103 4.12 19.35 -6.76
CA THR A 103 3.13 18.31 -7.04
C THR A 103 3.36 17.14 -6.07
N VAL A 104 2.42 16.94 -5.14
CA VAL A 104 2.45 15.91 -4.10
C VAL A 104 1.25 15.00 -4.25
N VAL A 105 1.50 13.70 -4.37
CA VAL A 105 0.47 12.68 -4.56
C VAL A 105 0.47 11.72 -3.38
N LEU A 106 -0.72 11.51 -2.82
CA LEU A 106 -1.00 10.44 -1.88
C LEU A 106 -1.44 9.19 -2.61
N LEU A 107 -0.89 8.05 -2.23
CA LEU A 107 -1.33 6.73 -2.69
C LEU A 107 -2.13 6.07 -1.57
N ARG A 108 -3.42 5.78 -1.82
CA ARG A 108 -4.26 4.98 -0.90
C ARG A 108 -3.91 3.51 -1.12
N MET A 109 -3.03 2.99 -0.29
CA MET A 109 -2.55 1.62 -0.35
C MET A 109 -3.59 0.69 0.27
N GLY A 110 -3.83 -0.46 -0.37
CA GLY A 110 -4.62 -1.54 0.20
C GLY A 110 -3.78 -2.46 1.08
N HIS A 111 -4.38 -3.58 1.49
CA HIS A 111 -3.64 -4.64 2.16
C HIS A 111 -2.49 -5.18 1.30
N PRO A 112 -1.39 -5.58 1.96
CA PRO A 112 -0.31 -6.29 1.30
C PRO A 112 -0.86 -7.46 0.51
N ARG A 113 -0.54 -7.50 -0.77
CA ARG A 113 -0.86 -8.65 -1.61
C ARG A 113 0.20 -8.79 -2.66
N LEU A 114 0.45 -10.03 -3.05
CA LEU A 114 1.35 -10.27 -4.16
C LEU A 114 0.71 -9.85 -5.47
N TRP A 115 1.54 -9.31 -6.34
CA TRP A 115 1.07 -8.67 -7.55
C TRP A 115 0.90 -9.74 -8.63
N GLY A 116 -0.34 -10.19 -8.82
CA GLY A 116 -0.66 -11.41 -9.57
C GLY A 116 0.03 -11.56 -10.93
N TYR A 117 0.24 -10.48 -11.69
CA TYR A 117 0.95 -10.56 -12.97
C TYR A 117 2.45 -10.85 -12.81
N ALA A 118 3.11 -10.19 -11.85
CA ALA A 118 4.49 -10.50 -11.51
C ALA A 118 4.66 -11.93 -11.02
N VAL A 119 3.71 -12.39 -10.19
CA VAL A 119 3.78 -13.73 -9.63
C VAL A 119 3.49 -14.77 -10.72
N ALA A 120 2.50 -14.57 -11.59
CA ALA A 120 2.20 -15.48 -12.72
C ALA A 120 3.42 -15.78 -13.62
N GLN A 121 4.36 -14.83 -13.71
CA GLN A 121 5.61 -14.99 -14.45
C GLN A 121 6.71 -15.72 -13.67
N ARG A 122 6.57 -15.87 -12.35
CA ARG A 122 7.64 -16.28 -11.43
C ARG A 122 7.15 -17.40 -10.51
N LEU A 123 7.65 -18.61 -10.72
CA LEU A 123 7.39 -19.75 -9.85
C LEU A 123 8.34 -19.71 -8.64
N PRO A 124 7.91 -19.99 -7.40
CA PRO A 124 8.84 -20.18 -6.28
C PRO A 124 9.89 -21.26 -6.59
N ASP A 125 11.08 -21.18 -5.99
CA ASP A 125 12.22 -22.04 -6.32
C ASP A 125 11.92 -23.55 -6.21
N ASN A 126 11.01 -23.92 -5.30
CA ASN A 126 10.55 -25.28 -5.08
C ASN A 126 9.16 -25.58 -5.67
N ALA A 127 8.64 -24.75 -6.58
CA ALA A 127 7.29 -24.92 -7.14
C ALA A 127 7.07 -26.34 -7.71
N HIS A 128 8.09 -26.89 -8.37
CA HIS A 128 8.08 -28.25 -8.92
C HIS A 128 8.04 -29.37 -7.86
N ILE A 129 8.37 -29.07 -6.60
CA ILE A 129 8.36 -30.00 -5.46
C ILE A 129 7.11 -29.79 -4.58
N ALA A 130 6.61 -28.56 -4.52
CA ALA A 130 5.52 -28.16 -3.64
C ALA A 130 4.13 -28.29 -4.25
N LEU A 131 4.03 -28.47 -5.58
CA LEU A 131 2.80 -28.80 -6.29
C LEU A 131 2.45 -30.27 -6.04
N PRO A 132 1.36 -30.59 -5.32
CA PRO A 132 0.90 -31.96 -5.22
C PRO A 132 0.60 -32.50 -6.62
N ALA A 133 1.01 -33.73 -6.92
CA ALA A 133 0.76 -34.37 -8.22
C ALA A 133 -0.73 -34.37 -8.63
N SER A 134 -1.63 -34.19 -7.67
CA SER A 134 -3.07 -34.03 -7.85
C SER A 134 -3.58 -32.71 -7.26
N PHE A 135 -3.13 -31.56 -7.75
CA PHE A 135 -3.79 -30.30 -7.45
C PHE A 135 -4.92 -30.05 -8.46
N TYR A 136 -6.16 -29.92 -7.97
CA TYR A 136 -7.33 -29.79 -8.84
C TYR A 136 -7.34 -28.43 -9.54
N ARG A 137 -7.48 -28.48 -10.87
CA ARG A 137 -7.76 -27.31 -11.70
C ARG A 137 -9.17 -26.81 -11.35
N ASP A 138 -9.28 -25.59 -10.85
CA ASP A 138 -10.59 -24.94 -10.70
C ASP A 138 -11.09 -24.53 -12.10
N GLN A 139 -12.03 -25.29 -12.65
CA GLN A 139 -12.58 -25.02 -14.00
C GLN A 139 -13.52 -23.81 -14.03
N THR A 140 -13.88 -23.25 -12.87
CA THR A 140 -14.89 -22.21 -12.70
C THR A 140 -14.36 -20.93 -12.05
N GLY A 141 -13.14 -20.95 -11.52
CA GLY A 141 -12.47 -19.84 -10.87
C GLY A 141 -11.62 -18.98 -11.82
N PRO A 142 -11.11 -17.84 -11.34
CA PRO A 142 -10.32 -16.90 -12.15
C PRO A 142 -8.88 -17.39 -12.47
N TYR A 143 -8.51 -18.62 -12.09
CA TYR A 143 -7.17 -19.18 -12.22
C TYR A 143 -7.18 -20.33 -13.23
N THR A 144 -6.32 -20.27 -14.24
CA THR A 144 -6.41 -21.11 -15.45
C THR A 144 -5.51 -22.36 -15.41
N THR A 145 -4.54 -22.40 -14.49
CA THR A 145 -3.61 -23.53 -14.29
C THR A 145 -3.51 -23.98 -12.81
N PRO A 146 -3.16 -25.25 -12.52
CA PRO A 146 -2.87 -25.72 -11.15
C PRO A 146 -1.79 -24.91 -10.44
N GLU A 147 -0.82 -24.39 -11.18
CA GLU A 147 0.24 -23.50 -10.70
C GLU A 147 -0.35 -22.16 -10.23
N GLU A 148 -1.18 -21.51 -11.04
CA GLU A 148 -1.88 -20.26 -10.66
C GLU A 148 -2.80 -20.45 -9.45
N ALA A 149 -3.45 -21.61 -9.36
CA ALA A 149 -4.30 -21.96 -8.22
C ALA A 149 -3.50 -22.21 -6.94
N TRP A 150 -2.37 -22.95 -7.02
CA TRP A 150 -1.46 -23.17 -5.88
C TRP A 150 -0.79 -21.87 -5.43
N MET A 151 -0.41 -21.03 -6.38
CA MET A 151 0.09 -19.69 -6.14
C MET A 151 -0.97 -18.86 -5.42
N GLY A 152 -2.20 -18.77 -5.94
CA GLY A 152 -3.31 -18.13 -5.22
C GLY A 152 -3.51 -18.67 -3.79
N VAL A 153 -3.25 -19.96 -3.57
CA VAL A 153 -3.40 -20.70 -2.31
C VAL A 153 -2.29 -20.46 -1.27
N HIS A 154 -1.06 -20.19 -1.69
CA HIS A 154 0.11 -20.04 -0.80
C HIS A 154 0.83 -18.68 -0.85
N ILE A 155 0.53 -17.82 -1.83
CA ILE A 155 1.23 -16.56 -2.16
C ILE A 155 0.40 -15.34 -1.71
N THR A 156 -0.61 -15.50 -0.87
CA THR A 156 -1.44 -14.36 -0.43
C THR A 156 -0.84 -13.58 0.75
N GLU A 157 0.14 -14.13 1.46
CA GLU A 157 0.80 -13.43 2.55
C GLU A 157 2.08 -12.76 2.03
N ALA A 158 2.06 -11.43 1.99
CA ALA A 158 3.15 -10.61 1.48
C ALA A 158 4.37 -10.53 2.40
N ASP A 159 4.38 -11.33 3.47
CA ASP A 159 5.40 -11.36 4.53
C ASP A 159 6.52 -12.38 4.21
N ASN A 160 6.31 -13.26 3.23
CA ASN A 160 7.24 -14.32 2.83
C ASN A 160 7.86 -14.06 1.43
N LEU A 161 8.10 -12.80 1.06
CA LEU A 161 8.59 -12.41 -0.27
C LEU A 161 9.89 -13.12 -0.67
N GLU A 162 10.77 -13.38 0.29
CA GLU A 162 12.04 -14.08 0.13
C GLU A 162 11.90 -15.52 -0.36
N GLN A 163 10.70 -16.12 -0.25
CA GLN A 163 10.41 -17.47 -0.73
C GLN A 163 10.04 -17.51 -2.22
N LEU A 164 9.90 -16.35 -2.86
CA LEU A 164 9.53 -16.25 -4.27
C LEU A 164 10.78 -16.09 -5.13
N ASN A 165 10.82 -16.84 -6.23
CA ASN A 165 11.80 -16.53 -7.27
C ASN A 165 11.49 -15.15 -7.84
N THR A 166 12.49 -14.31 -7.92
CA THR A 166 12.41 -12.96 -8.46
C THR A 166 12.64 -12.91 -9.96
N HIS A 167 13.26 -13.96 -10.51
CA HIS A 167 13.62 -14.07 -11.92
C HIS A 167 12.56 -14.89 -12.66
N SER A 168 12.22 -14.44 -13.87
CA SER A 168 11.40 -15.21 -14.79
C SER A 168 12.28 -15.77 -15.91
N PRO A 169 12.23 -17.09 -16.21
CA PRO A 169 12.90 -17.65 -17.38
C PRO A 169 12.38 -17.07 -18.71
N SER A 170 11.17 -16.51 -18.72
CA SER A 170 10.50 -16.00 -19.92
C SER A 170 10.64 -14.49 -20.12
N VAL A 171 11.15 -13.75 -19.12
CA VAL A 171 11.29 -12.29 -19.19
C VAL A 171 12.69 -11.90 -18.67
N PRO A 172 13.61 -11.46 -19.56
CA PRO A 172 14.90 -10.92 -19.14
C PRO A 172 14.73 -9.77 -18.14
N VAL A 173 15.59 -9.73 -17.11
CA VAL A 173 15.56 -8.72 -16.02
C VAL A 173 15.51 -7.28 -16.53
N ASN A 174 16.25 -6.98 -17.60
CA ASN A 174 16.32 -5.67 -18.24
C ASN A 174 15.06 -5.30 -19.05
N GLU A 175 14.25 -6.28 -19.42
CA GLU A 175 12.99 -6.11 -20.15
C GLU A 175 11.76 -6.21 -19.24
N ASP A 176 11.97 -6.63 -18.00
CA ASP A 176 10.95 -6.72 -16.98
C ASP A 176 10.44 -5.31 -16.63
N ARG A 177 9.29 -4.94 -17.17
CA ARG A 177 8.62 -3.66 -16.82
C ARG A 177 8.08 -3.70 -15.39
N TYR A 178 8.06 -4.86 -14.79
CA TYR A 178 7.22 -5.29 -13.70
C TYR A 178 8.09 -5.76 -12.53
N GLN A 179 9.04 -4.88 -12.19
CA GLN A 179 10.11 -5.05 -11.19
C GLN A 179 9.58 -4.85 -9.77
N ARG A 180 8.54 -5.58 -9.38
CA ARG A 180 8.02 -5.63 -8.00
C ARG A 180 7.22 -6.91 -7.83
N LEU A 181 7.20 -7.46 -6.62
CA LEU A 181 6.41 -8.67 -6.33
C LEU A 181 5.13 -8.37 -5.55
N ARG A 182 5.03 -7.17 -4.97
CA ARG A 182 4.00 -6.81 -3.99
C ARG A 182 3.29 -5.51 -4.34
N LEU A 183 2.02 -5.42 -3.95
CA LEU A 183 1.22 -4.20 -3.85
C LEU A 183 0.74 -4.02 -2.40
N GLY A 184 0.31 -2.81 -2.09
CA GLY A 184 -0.27 -2.49 -0.79
C GLY A 184 0.78 -2.17 0.27
N MET A 185 0.32 -1.99 1.49
CA MET A 185 1.14 -1.61 2.63
C MET A 185 0.54 -2.21 3.91
N SER A 186 1.39 -2.89 4.68
CA SER A 186 1.12 -3.26 6.07
C SER A 186 1.46 -2.06 6.94
N LEU A 187 0.87 -1.97 8.13
CA LEU A 187 1.27 -0.94 9.07
C LEU A 187 2.72 -1.12 9.55
N ALA A 188 3.21 -2.36 9.60
CA ALA A 188 4.55 -2.69 10.12
C ALA A 188 5.63 -2.79 9.03
N ASP A 189 5.30 -2.53 7.75
CA ASP A 189 6.30 -2.50 6.68
C ASP A 189 7.36 -1.44 6.93
N ASP A 190 8.57 -1.68 6.42
CA ASP A 190 9.61 -0.66 6.36
C ASP A 190 9.51 0.23 5.10
N PHE A 191 10.30 1.30 5.08
CA PHE A 191 10.33 2.25 3.96
C PHE A 191 10.77 1.61 2.62
N ARG A 192 11.49 0.49 2.62
CA ARG A 192 11.95 -0.18 1.38
C ARG A 192 10.83 -0.99 0.77
N GLN A 193 10.11 -1.73 1.61
CA GLN A 193 8.93 -2.51 1.22
C GLN A 193 7.83 -1.60 0.70
N VAL A 194 7.59 -0.48 1.38
CA VAL A 194 6.58 0.49 0.95
C VAL A 194 7.00 1.17 -0.36
N TRP A 195 8.26 1.59 -0.53
CA TRP A 195 8.75 2.15 -1.81
C TRP A 195 8.54 1.19 -2.98
N SER A 196 8.93 -0.09 -2.80
CA SER A 196 8.77 -1.12 -3.83
C SER A 196 7.31 -1.28 -4.28
N SER A 197 6.38 -1.21 -3.33
CA SER A 197 4.93 -1.27 -3.60
C SER A 197 4.40 0.03 -4.23
N ALA A 198 4.90 1.17 -3.76
CA ALA A 198 4.42 2.51 -4.10
C ALA A 198 4.96 3.07 -5.41
N ARG A 199 6.12 2.65 -5.91
CA ARG A 199 6.74 3.21 -7.12
C ARG A 199 6.06 2.85 -8.45
N GLY A 200 4.96 2.09 -8.40
CA GLY A 200 4.34 1.40 -9.53
C GLY A 200 3.87 2.24 -10.72
N HIS A 201 3.14 1.59 -11.63
CA HIS A 201 2.67 2.15 -12.89
C HIS A 201 1.45 3.05 -12.69
N TRP A 202 1.67 4.30 -12.33
CA TRP A 202 0.59 5.24 -12.04
C TRP A 202 0.28 6.15 -13.23
N ALA A 203 -1.00 6.52 -13.37
CA ALA A 203 -1.41 7.61 -14.24
C ALA A 203 -1.17 8.97 -13.53
N VAL A 204 0.09 9.24 -13.19
CA VAL A 204 0.55 10.50 -12.61
C VAL A 204 1.27 11.33 -13.67
N SER A 205 1.52 12.59 -13.39
CA SER A 205 2.33 13.43 -14.26
C SER A 205 3.81 13.30 -13.86
N PRO A 206 4.76 13.34 -14.82
CA PRO A 206 6.21 13.27 -14.53
C PRO A 206 6.73 14.39 -13.62
N ASP A 207 6.00 15.50 -13.49
CA ASP A 207 6.31 16.58 -12.54
C ASP A 207 5.95 16.24 -11.09
N THR A 208 5.37 15.06 -10.83
CA THR A 208 5.08 14.58 -9.47
C THR A 208 6.40 14.41 -8.72
N ALA A 209 6.64 15.34 -7.81
CA ALA A 209 7.88 15.42 -7.06
C ALA A 209 7.90 14.47 -5.86
N TYR A 210 6.74 14.26 -5.24
CA TYR A 210 6.59 13.50 -4.01
C TYR A 210 5.48 12.47 -4.09
N ILE A 211 5.76 11.29 -3.56
CA ILE A 211 4.80 10.22 -3.34
C ILE A 211 4.66 9.99 -1.83
N VAL A 212 3.41 9.95 -1.36
CA VAL A 212 3.06 9.69 0.03
C VAL A 212 2.15 8.45 0.11
N PRO A 213 2.69 7.26 0.34
CA PRO A 213 1.88 6.07 0.55
C PRO A 213 1.13 6.17 1.88
N SER A 214 -0.13 5.76 1.88
CA SER A 214 -0.99 5.79 3.05
C SER A 214 -1.79 4.51 3.20
N ARG A 215 -2.04 4.10 4.44
CA ARG A 215 -2.98 3.02 4.76
C ARG A 215 -3.91 3.51 5.86
N TYR A 216 -5.22 3.36 5.67
CA TYR A 216 -6.24 3.98 6.53
C TYR A 216 -6.03 5.50 6.69
N GLY A 217 -5.55 6.17 5.66
CA GLY A 217 -5.23 7.61 5.69
C GLY A 217 -3.95 7.98 6.47
N TRP A 218 -3.31 7.04 7.18
CA TRP A 218 -2.05 7.27 7.87
C TRP A 218 -0.87 7.29 6.88
N CYS A 219 -0.01 8.30 6.99
CA CYS A 219 1.08 8.60 6.06
C CYS A 219 2.47 8.42 6.71
N PRO A 220 2.97 7.19 6.87
CA PRO A 220 4.25 6.93 7.54
C PRO A 220 5.47 7.34 6.74
N TYR A 221 5.39 7.37 5.41
CA TYR A 221 6.54 7.53 4.54
C TYR A 221 6.30 8.62 3.51
N ILE A 222 7.33 9.43 3.29
CA ILE A 222 7.38 10.39 2.18
C ILE A 222 8.61 10.08 1.33
N TYR A 223 8.39 9.99 0.03
CA TYR A 223 9.46 9.78 -0.93
C TYR A 223 9.54 10.95 -1.88
N ARG A 224 10.77 11.45 -2.09
CA ARG A 224 11.07 12.29 -3.24
C ARG A 224 11.39 11.39 -4.42
N VAL A 225 10.73 11.61 -5.54
CA VAL A 225 11.06 10.94 -6.81
C VAL A 225 12.02 11.82 -7.59
N THR A 226 13.15 11.26 -8.00
CA THR A 226 14.15 11.95 -8.83
C THR A 226 14.11 11.48 -10.28
N GLU A 227 13.60 10.28 -10.53
CA GLU A 227 13.55 9.71 -11.87
C GLU A 227 12.25 8.93 -12.10
N TRP A 228 11.59 9.24 -13.22
CA TRP A 228 10.39 8.55 -13.70
C TRP A 228 10.72 7.84 -15.02
N ARG A 229 10.35 6.57 -15.12
CA ARG A 229 10.30 5.82 -16.38
C ARG A 229 8.87 5.87 -16.92
N GLU A 230 8.74 6.19 -18.21
CA GLU A 230 7.47 6.08 -18.92
C GLU A 230 7.28 4.67 -19.49
N ASP A 231 6.16 4.04 -19.11
CA ASP A 231 5.73 2.74 -19.60
C ASP A 231 4.54 2.94 -20.55
N SER A 232 4.79 2.78 -21.86
CA SER A 232 3.75 2.80 -22.91
C SER A 232 3.19 1.39 -23.15
N PHE A 233 1.86 1.29 -23.16
CA PHE A 233 1.10 0.04 -23.27
C PHE A 233 0.39 -0.13 -24.63
N GLY A 234 0.88 0.53 -25.68
CA GLY A 234 0.34 0.46 -27.04
C GLY A 234 -0.63 1.59 -27.40
N ASP A 235 -1.07 1.62 -28.67
CA ASP A 235 -1.81 2.73 -29.26
C ASP A 235 -3.13 3.03 -28.52
N GLY A 236 -3.25 4.28 -28.06
CA GLY A 236 -4.46 4.81 -27.41
C GLY A 236 -4.54 4.63 -25.89
N GLN A 237 -3.60 3.93 -25.25
CA GLN A 237 -3.55 3.85 -23.79
C GLN A 237 -2.80 5.04 -23.18
N ARG A 238 -3.30 5.55 -22.05
CA ARG A 238 -2.58 6.59 -21.29
C ARG A 238 -1.26 6.01 -20.77
N SER A 239 -0.17 6.73 -21.01
CA SER A 239 1.13 6.44 -20.42
C SER A 239 1.02 6.28 -18.91
N ARG A 240 1.76 5.31 -18.38
CA ARG A 240 1.92 5.14 -16.94
C ARG A 240 3.37 5.37 -16.59
N TYR A 241 3.60 5.87 -15.39
CA TYR A 241 4.93 6.21 -14.93
C TYR A 241 5.29 5.35 -13.73
N THR A 242 6.52 4.85 -13.73
CA THR A 242 7.12 4.07 -12.66
C THR A 242 8.30 4.85 -12.10
N ALA A 243 8.36 5.06 -10.79
CA ALA A 243 9.48 5.75 -10.15
C ALA A 243 10.68 4.81 -10.05
N THR A 244 11.77 5.10 -10.76
CA THR A 244 12.96 4.22 -10.80
C THR A 244 13.97 4.60 -9.73
N ARG A 245 14.07 5.89 -9.39
CA ARG A 245 14.99 6.41 -8.37
C ARG A 245 14.37 7.52 -7.54
N GLY A 246 14.87 7.67 -6.32
CA GLY A 246 14.42 8.68 -5.39
C GLY A 246 15.16 8.62 -4.07
N TYR A 247 14.55 9.18 -3.03
CA TYR A 247 15.00 8.98 -1.66
C TYR A 247 13.82 9.01 -0.69
N TYR A 248 13.94 8.22 0.37
CA TYR A 248 13.07 8.32 1.54
C TYR A 248 13.49 9.52 2.39
N ILE A 249 12.53 10.36 2.77
CA ILE A 249 12.74 11.48 3.68
C ILE A 249 12.47 10.97 5.10
N ASP A 250 13.54 10.72 5.85
CA ASP A 250 13.44 10.34 7.26
C ASP A 250 13.33 11.60 8.11
N PRO A 251 12.17 11.88 8.73
CA PRO A 251 11.96 13.12 9.49
C PRO A 251 12.71 13.15 10.81
N ASN A 252 13.21 11.99 11.28
CA ASN A 252 14.03 11.92 12.48
C ASN A 252 15.51 12.20 12.20
N LYS A 253 15.88 12.37 10.92
CA LYS A 253 17.24 12.61 10.47
C LYS A 253 17.30 13.86 9.62
N SER A 254 18.46 14.50 9.59
CA SER A 254 18.69 15.67 8.74
C SER A 254 19.00 15.30 7.27
N PHE A 255 18.88 14.03 6.90
CA PHE A 255 19.24 13.52 5.57
C PHE A 255 18.24 12.47 5.08
N GLY A 256 18.10 12.39 3.76
CA GLY A 256 17.34 11.35 3.07
C GLY A 256 18.16 10.08 2.83
N ILE A 257 17.48 8.95 2.73
CA ILE A 257 18.08 7.66 2.38
C ILE A 257 17.84 7.42 0.88
N GLY A 258 18.91 7.38 0.09
CA GLY A 258 18.82 7.18 -1.36
C GLY A 258 18.26 5.80 -1.71
N LEU A 259 17.28 5.80 -2.62
CA LEU A 259 16.58 4.63 -3.14
C LEU A 259 16.92 4.49 -4.62
N GLY A 260 17.83 3.57 -4.92
CA GLY A 260 18.29 3.27 -6.26
C GLY A 260 17.37 2.29 -7.00
N GLU A 261 17.94 1.73 -8.07
CA GLU A 261 17.26 0.76 -8.92
C GLU A 261 16.80 -0.48 -8.14
N PRO A 262 15.70 -1.11 -8.60
CA PRO A 262 15.22 -2.34 -8.00
C PRO A 262 16.21 -3.49 -8.16
N ASP A 263 16.50 -4.20 -7.07
CA ASP A 263 17.42 -5.32 -7.08
C ASP A 263 16.67 -6.64 -7.34
N PRO A 264 16.82 -7.26 -8.52
CA PRO A 264 16.20 -8.55 -8.81
C PRO A 264 16.66 -9.65 -7.85
N ASN A 265 17.81 -9.53 -7.18
CA ASN A 265 18.27 -10.55 -6.23
C ASN A 265 17.71 -10.33 -4.82
N ASN A 266 16.94 -9.28 -4.60
CA ASN A 266 16.39 -8.92 -3.30
C ASN A 266 14.91 -8.55 -3.37
N CYS A 267 14.09 -9.45 -3.92
CA CYS A 267 12.63 -9.26 -4.04
C CYS A 267 12.24 -7.98 -4.80
N TRP A 268 13.13 -7.47 -5.66
CA TRP A 268 13.02 -6.16 -6.30
C TRP A 268 12.91 -4.98 -5.31
N LEU A 269 13.38 -5.12 -4.08
CA LEU A 269 13.52 -3.99 -3.17
C LEU A 269 14.51 -2.95 -3.75
N PRO A 270 14.40 -1.67 -3.36
CA PRO A 270 15.38 -0.69 -3.79
C PRO A 270 16.78 -1.04 -3.27
N THR A 271 17.78 -0.86 -4.12
CA THR A 271 19.18 -0.75 -3.70
C THR A 271 19.32 0.50 -2.83
N ILE A 272 19.95 0.37 -1.67
CA ILE A 272 20.23 1.50 -0.77
C ILE A 272 21.60 2.04 -1.12
N THR A 273 21.66 3.30 -1.54
CA THR A 273 22.94 3.99 -1.68
C THR A 273 23.42 4.38 -0.29
N SER A 274 24.65 4.02 0.07
CA SER A 274 25.27 4.36 1.36
C SER A 274 25.46 5.86 1.56
N THR A 275 25.35 6.65 0.50
CA THR A 275 25.41 8.12 0.54
C THR A 275 24.09 8.69 1.09
N SER A 276 24.19 9.40 2.21
CA SER A 276 23.12 10.26 2.72
C SER A 276 22.81 11.37 1.71
N VAL A 277 21.53 11.57 1.40
CA VAL A 277 21.07 12.65 0.50
C VAL A 277 20.75 13.88 1.35
N GLU A 278 21.31 15.04 1.01
CA GLU A 278 20.96 16.30 1.68
C GLU A 278 19.51 16.67 1.37
N LEU A 279 18.74 16.98 2.42
CA LEU A 279 17.34 17.39 2.27
C LEU A 279 17.26 18.86 1.89
N THR A 280 16.40 19.17 0.92
CA THR A 280 16.07 20.56 0.58
C THR A 280 15.06 21.14 1.57
N ASP A 281 14.97 22.47 1.64
CA ASP A 281 13.92 23.15 2.43
C ASP A 281 12.50 22.68 2.05
N ARG A 282 12.30 22.32 0.78
CA ARG A 282 11.02 21.78 0.29
C ARG A 282 10.75 20.40 0.85
N ASP A 283 11.75 19.55 0.97
CA ASP A 283 11.61 18.21 1.56
C ASP A 283 11.17 18.31 3.01
N VAL A 284 11.81 19.21 3.78
CA VAL A 284 11.46 19.47 5.18
C VAL A 284 10.04 20.00 5.31
N GLN A 285 9.63 20.93 4.43
CA GLN A 285 8.26 21.48 4.42
C GLN A 285 7.22 20.40 4.08
N VAL A 286 7.46 19.56 3.07
CA VAL A 286 6.54 18.46 2.72
C VAL A 286 6.45 17.45 3.86
N ALA A 287 7.57 17.09 4.47
CA ALA A 287 7.59 16.15 5.58
C ALA A 287 6.83 16.69 6.79
N ALA A 288 7.07 17.93 7.21
CA ALA A 288 6.33 18.57 8.30
C ALA A 288 4.82 18.67 8.01
N ALA A 289 4.45 18.85 6.74
CA ALA A 289 3.05 18.97 6.35
C ALA A 289 2.29 17.64 6.39
N VAL A 290 2.94 16.48 6.20
CA VAL A 290 2.25 15.20 5.92
C VAL A 290 2.74 13.99 6.73
N HIS A 291 3.99 13.95 7.18
CA HIS A 291 4.56 12.79 7.86
C HIS A 291 3.78 12.42 9.12
N ASP A 292 3.50 11.12 9.27
CA ASP A 292 2.80 10.52 10.41
C ASP A 292 1.40 11.12 10.66
N LYS A 293 0.84 11.88 9.71
CA LYS A 293 -0.52 12.38 9.82
C LYS A 293 -1.52 11.34 9.37
N VAL A 294 -2.73 11.41 9.93
CA VAL A 294 -3.90 10.65 9.47
C VAL A 294 -4.80 11.60 8.70
N ILE A 295 -4.99 11.34 7.41
CA ILE A 295 -5.80 12.16 6.52
C ILE A 295 -7.16 11.49 6.31
N ALA A 296 -8.24 12.22 6.58
CA ALA A 296 -9.59 11.80 6.24
C ALA A 296 -9.80 11.87 4.72
N LEU A 297 -9.94 10.70 4.09
CA LEU A 297 -10.09 10.58 2.64
C LEU A 297 -11.55 10.37 2.20
N GLY A 298 -12.48 10.19 3.14
CA GLY A 298 -13.89 9.92 2.88
C GLY A 298 -14.16 8.51 2.30
N PRO A 299 -15.38 7.97 2.51
CA PRO A 299 -15.76 6.65 2.02
C PRO A 299 -15.99 6.60 0.50
N THR A 300 -16.17 7.75 -0.16
CA THR A 300 -16.48 7.85 -1.58
C THR A 300 -15.23 7.85 -2.47
N GLN A 301 -14.04 8.04 -1.90
CA GLN A 301 -12.81 8.17 -2.68
C GLN A 301 -12.25 6.80 -3.08
N LYS A 302 -12.69 6.32 -4.24
CA LYS A 302 -12.26 5.04 -4.84
C LYS A 302 -10.93 5.14 -5.59
N ASN A 303 -10.44 6.35 -5.85
CA ASN A 303 -9.20 6.55 -6.58
C ASN A 303 -7.99 6.22 -5.71
N PRO A 304 -7.11 5.29 -6.14
CA PRO A 304 -5.90 4.95 -5.37
C PRO A 304 -4.84 6.04 -5.42
N VAL A 305 -4.94 6.98 -6.37
CA VAL A 305 -4.01 8.10 -6.56
C VAL A 305 -4.76 9.40 -6.28
N ILE A 306 -4.34 10.12 -5.25
CA ILE A 306 -5.02 11.33 -4.74
C ILE A 306 -4.03 12.48 -4.75
N ARG A 307 -4.33 13.56 -5.48
CA ARG A 307 -3.46 14.75 -5.47
C ARG A 307 -3.64 15.52 -4.16
N LEU A 308 -2.61 15.63 -3.34
CA LEU A 308 -2.62 16.53 -2.18
C LEU A 308 -2.30 17.96 -2.61
N ARG A 309 -1.39 18.12 -3.58
CA ARG A 309 -1.01 19.41 -4.15
C ARG A 309 -0.64 19.25 -5.61
N GLN A 310 -0.85 20.30 -6.40
CA GLN A 310 -0.40 20.37 -7.79
C GLN A 310 0.35 21.68 -8.00
N LYS A 311 1.56 21.60 -8.56
CA LYS A 311 2.37 22.77 -8.85
C LYS A 311 1.59 23.76 -9.73
N GLY A 312 1.57 25.02 -9.33
CA GLY A 312 0.89 26.10 -10.05
C GLY A 312 -0.65 26.05 -10.04
N ARG A 313 -1.28 25.18 -9.22
CA ARG A 313 -2.74 25.11 -9.11
C ARG A 313 -3.20 24.94 -7.66
N ARG A 314 -4.28 25.62 -7.29
CA ARG A 314 -5.06 25.27 -6.09
C ARG A 314 -6.10 24.22 -6.45
N LEU A 315 -6.24 23.24 -5.58
CA LEU A 315 -7.19 22.13 -5.78
C LEU A 315 -8.55 22.41 -5.12
N PHE A 316 -8.56 23.34 -4.16
CA PHE A 316 -9.69 23.79 -3.36
C PHE A 316 -9.65 25.32 -3.33
#